data_AF-A0AAU7CKR8-F1
#
_entry.id   AF-A0AAU7CKR8-F1
#
_cell.length_a   1.000
_cell.length_b   1.000
_cell.length_c   1.000
_cell.angle_alpha   90.00
_cell.angle_beta   90.00
_cell.angle_gamma   90.00
#
_symmetry.space_group_name_H-M   'P 1'
#
loop_
_entity.id
_entity.type
_entity.pdbx_description
1 polymer ?
#
loop_
_entity_poly.entity_id
_entity_poly.type
_entity_poly.pdbx_seq_one_letter_code
_entity_poly.pdbx_strand_id
1 'polypeptide(L)'
;MRLPRLRVRTLMVAVAVVALMAWASRMLSLSVAYQRRADTYWTNLLRVESPGVRGGWRTPPTEHDRWASHMTNKYRNAARYPWLPVAPDPPEPK
;
A
#
# COMPACT_ATOMS: atom_id res chain seq x y z
N MET A 1 -46.97 -20.88 -4.28
CA MET A 1 -45.72 -20.23 -3.83
C MET A 1 -45.77 -18.76 -4.26
N ARG A 2 -45.83 -17.81 -3.33
CA ARG A 2 -45.92 -16.38 -3.66
C ARG A 2 -44.53 -15.89 -4.07
N LEU A 3 -44.34 -15.65 -5.37
CA LEU A 3 -43.10 -15.07 -5.90
C LEU A 3 -42.98 -13.61 -5.45
N PRO A 4 -41.87 -13.20 -4.82
CA PRO A 4 -41.67 -11.81 -4.44
C PRO A 4 -41.59 -10.96 -5.71
N ARG A 5 -42.52 -10.01 -5.86
CA ARG A 5 -42.50 -9.02 -6.96
C ARG A 5 -41.44 -7.97 -6.67
N LEU A 6 -40.17 -8.34 -6.86
CA LEU A 6 -39.05 -7.40 -6.84
C LEU A 6 -39.25 -6.44 -8.01
N ARG A 7 -39.42 -5.15 -7.71
CA ARG A 7 -39.45 -4.11 -8.75
C ARG A 7 -38.05 -4.05 -9.36
N VAL A 8 -37.95 -3.92 -10.68
CA VAL A 8 -36.65 -3.81 -11.38
C VAL A 8 -35.73 -2.77 -10.73
N ARG A 9 -36.30 -1.66 -10.23
CA ARG A 9 -35.57 -0.63 -9.49
C ARG A 9 -34.86 -1.15 -8.23
N THR A 10 -35.49 -2.01 -7.42
CA THR A 10 -34.83 -2.55 -6.22
C THR A 10 -33.69 -3.48 -6.57
N LEU A 11 -33.81 -4.20 -7.69
CA LEU A 11 -32.74 -5.05 -8.19
C LEU A 11 -31.54 -4.22 -8.71
N MET A 12 -31.79 -3.13 -9.45
CA MET A 12 -30.72 -2.22 -9.88
C MET A 12 -29.97 -1.59 -8.69
N VAL A 13 -30.69 -1.16 -7.66
CA VAL A 13 -30.08 -0.60 -6.44
C VAL A 13 -29.24 -1.66 -5.74
N ALA A 14 -29.74 -2.88 -5.57
CA ALA A 14 -29.00 -3.97 -4.94
C ALA A 14 -27.69 -4.27 -5.70
N VAL A 15 -27.74 -4.35 -7.04
CA VAL A 15 -26.55 -4.57 -7.88
C VAL A 15 -25.54 -3.44 -7.72
N ALA A 16 -25.99 -2.18 -7.73
CA ALA A 16 -25.11 -1.03 -7.55
C ALA A 16 -24.40 -1.06 -6.18
N VAL A 17 -25.12 -1.41 -5.12
CA VAL A 17 -24.55 -1.56 -3.76
C VAL A 17 -23.51 -2.69 -3.74
N VAL A 18 -23.81 -3.85 -4.32
CA VAL A 18 -22.88 -4.98 -4.37
C VAL A 18 -21.62 -4.61 -5.15
N ALA A 19 -21.75 -3.91 -6.28
CA ALA A 19 -20.60 -3.45 -7.07
C ALA A 19 -19.70 -2.49 -6.28
N LEU A 20 -20.29 -1.54 -5.56
CA LEU A 20 -19.54 -0.61 -4.71
C LEU A 20 -18.83 -1.33 -3.55
N MET A 21 -19.49 -2.29 -2.92
CA MET A 21 -18.87 -3.10 -1.85
C MET A 21 -17.70 -3.93 -2.38
N ALA A 22 -17.85 -4.58 -3.54
CA ALA A 22 -16.79 -5.35 -4.17
C ALA A 22 -15.58 -4.48 -4.55
N TRP A 23 -15.84 -3.28 -5.09
CA TRP A 23 -14.81 -2.32 -5.40
C TRP A 23 -14.08 -1.83 -4.15
N ALA A 24 -14.81 -1.42 -3.11
CA ALA A 24 -14.22 -0.98 -1.84
C ALA A 24 -13.38 -2.08 -1.18
N SER A 25 -13.88 -3.32 -1.16
CA SER A 25 -13.14 -4.47 -0.64
C SER A 25 -11.82 -4.68 -1.39
N ARG A 26 -11.83 -4.63 -2.72
CA ARG A 26 -10.61 -4.72 -3.55
C ARG A 26 -9.61 -3.60 -3.24
N MET A 27 -10.08 -2.37 -3.07
CA MET A 27 -9.23 -1.22 -2.77
C MET A 27 -8.59 -1.34 -1.38
N LEU A 28 -9.33 -1.82 -0.39
CA LEU A 28 -8.79 -2.10 0.94
C LEU A 28 -7.72 -3.19 0.89
N SER A 29 -7.96 -4.28 0.14
CA SER A 29 -6.94 -5.34 -0.04
C SER A 29 -5.66 -4.83 -0.69
N LEU A 30 -5.77 -3.98 -1.71
CA LEU A 30 -4.62 -3.35 -2.37
C LEU A 30 -3.87 -2.40 -1.43
N SER A 31 -4.61 -1.58 -0.66
CA SER A 31 -4.02 -0.68 0.32
C SER A 31 -3.18 -1.44 1.36
N VAL A 32 -3.71 -2.53 1.90
CA VAL A 32 -2.98 -3.39 2.85
C VAL A 32 -1.75 -4.03 2.20
N ALA A 33 -1.84 -4.48 0.95
CA ALA A 33 -0.69 -5.04 0.25
C ALA A 33 0.44 -4.01 0.08
N TYR A 34 0.10 -2.76 -0.26
CA TYR A 34 1.08 -1.68 -0.35
C TYR A 34 1.64 -1.25 1.01
N GLN A 35 0.83 -1.24 2.07
CA GLN A 35 1.31 -1.00 3.43
C GLN A 35 2.36 -2.03 3.83
N ARG A 36 2.10 -3.33 3.60
CA ARG A 36 3.07 -4.39 3.90
C ARG A 36 4.39 -4.21 3.16
N ARG A 37 4.35 -3.78 1.90
CA ARG A 37 5.58 -3.45 1.14
C ARG A 37 6.31 -2.26 1.75
N ALA A 38 5.60 -1.18 2.07
CA ALA A 38 6.20 -0.03 2.73
C ALA A 38 6.86 -0.41 4.06
N ASP A 39 6.21 -1.27 4.86
CA ASP A 39 6.74 -1.75 6.12
C ASP A 39 7.99 -2.61 5.93
N THR A 40 8.08 -3.37 4.84
CA THR A 40 9.28 -4.17 4.52
C THR A 40 10.49 -3.27 4.20
N TYR A 41 10.30 -2.18 3.46
CA TYR A 41 11.39 -1.22 3.22
C TYR A 41 11.74 -0.43 4.48
N TRP A 42 10.74 -0.14 5.31
CA TRP A 42 10.96 0.52 6.59
C TRP A 42 11.75 -0.33 7.58
N THR A 43 11.48 -1.64 7.65
CA THR A 43 12.28 -2.55 8.48
C THR A 43 13.70 -2.72 7.94
N ASN A 44 13.89 -2.71 6.61
CA ASN A 44 15.23 -2.72 6.02
C ASN A 44 16.03 -1.46 6.38
N LEU A 45 15.41 -0.28 6.43
CA LEU A 45 16.05 0.95 6.94
C LEU A 45 16.55 0.74 8.38
N LEU A 46 15.66 0.30 9.26
CA LEU A 46 15.98 0.10 10.69
C LEU A 46 17.06 -0.99 10.90
N ARG A 47 17.19 -1.95 9.99
CA ARG A 47 18.15 -3.06 10.10
C ARG A 47 19.56 -2.66 9.67
N VAL A 48 19.70 -1.81 8.66
CA VAL A 48 21.01 -1.28 8.21
C VAL A 48 21.54 -0.23 9.20
N GLU A 49 20.63 0.46 9.87
CA GLU A 49 20.92 1.47 10.89
C GLU A 49 21.29 0.86 12.25
N SER A 50 22.35 0.03 12.34
CA SER A 50 23.25 -0.05 13.53
C SER A 50 24.24 -1.23 13.50
N PRO A 51 25.48 -0.95 13.06
CA PRO A 51 26.63 -1.21 13.91
C PRO A 51 27.53 0.03 13.96
N GLY A 52 27.17 1.06 14.75
CA GLY A 52 28.01 2.26 14.81
C GLY A 52 27.67 3.35 15.82
N VAL A 53 26.53 3.32 16.51
CA VAL A 53 26.19 4.39 17.47
C VAL A 53 26.89 4.15 18.82
N ARG A 54 28.21 4.39 18.82
CA ARG A 54 29.02 4.65 20.03
C ARG A 54 29.69 6.01 19.84
N GLY A 55 28.92 7.09 20.00
CA GLY A 55 29.46 8.46 20.04
C GLY A 55 28.91 9.43 18.99
N GLY A 56 27.71 9.97 19.23
CA GLY A 56 27.35 11.37 18.98
C GLY A 56 27.23 11.93 17.56
N TRP A 57 27.85 11.35 16.52
CA TRP A 57 27.78 11.85 15.15
C TRP A 57 26.86 10.97 14.30
N ARG A 58 25.76 11.53 13.79
CA ARG A 58 24.93 10.84 12.78
C ARG A 58 25.78 10.65 11.53
N THR A 59 26.11 9.41 11.19
CA THR A 59 26.63 9.11 9.86
C THR A 59 25.64 9.59 8.81
N PRO A 60 26.10 10.26 7.73
CA PRO A 60 25.21 10.69 6.66
C PRO A 60 24.49 9.46 6.07
N PRO A 61 23.20 9.59 5.69
CA PRO A 61 22.43 8.47 5.13
C PRO A 61 23.14 7.89 3.90
N THR A 62 23.29 6.58 3.89
CA THR A 62 23.87 5.85 2.76
C THR A 62 22.94 5.93 1.53
N GLU A 63 23.45 5.59 0.35
CA GLU A 63 22.63 5.50 -0.85
C GLU A 63 21.49 4.49 -0.67
N HIS A 64 21.78 3.38 0.00
CA HIS A 64 20.79 2.37 0.37
C HIS A 64 19.67 2.94 1.27
N ASP A 65 20.00 3.77 2.26
CA ASP A 65 19.00 4.40 3.14
C ASP A 65 18.09 5.38 2.37
N ARG A 66 18.67 6.12 1.42
CA ARG A 66 17.88 7.02 0.56
C ARG A 66 16.94 6.24 -0.34
N TRP A 67 17.43 5.15 -0.93
CA TRP A 67 16.63 4.26 -1.76
C TRP A 67 15.48 3.62 -0.96
N ALA A 68 15.77 3.06 0.22
CA ALA A 68 14.75 2.41 1.04
C ALA A 68 13.74 3.42 1.60
N SER A 69 14.16 4.64 1.92
CA SER A 69 13.25 5.75 2.27
C SER A 69 12.35 6.14 1.12
N HIS A 70 12.90 6.22 -0.10
CA HIS A 70 12.14 6.51 -1.31
C HIS A 70 11.10 5.42 -1.59
N MET A 71 11.47 4.14 -1.51
CA MET A 71 10.55 3.00 -1.66
C MET A 71 9.46 2.97 -0.60
N THR A 72 9.79 3.25 0.66
CA THR A 72 8.81 3.36 1.74
C THR A 72 7.75 4.43 1.41
N ASN A 73 8.18 5.61 0.97
CA ASN A 73 7.27 6.70 0.62
C ASN A 73 6.43 6.39 -0.62
N LYS A 74 7.02 5.79 -1.65
CA LYS A 74 6.31 5.33 -2.86
C LYS A 74 5.14 4.42 -2.48
N TYR A 75 5.40 3.41 -1.65
CA TYR A 75 4.39 2.44 -1.26
C TYR A 75 3.37 2.96 -0.25
N ARG A 76 3.75 3.89 0.64
CA ARG A 76 2.79 4.61 1.49
C ARG A 76 1.82 5.45 0.66
N ASN A 77 2.30 6.11 -0.39
CA ASN A 77 1.45 6.86 -1.30
C ASN A 77 0.52 5.94 -2.10
N ALA A 78 1.03 4.81 -2.59
CA ALA A 78 0.21 3.79 -3.25
C ALA A 78 -0.87 3.20 -2.32
N ALA A 79 -0.56 3.03 -1.04
CA ALA A 79 -1.55 2.57 -0.06
C ALA A 79 -2.69 3.58 0.17
N ARG A 80 -2.39 4.89 0.12
CA ARG A 80 -3.40 5.95 0.24
C ARG A 80 -4.29 6.06 -0.99
N TYR A 81 -3.71 5.78 -2.17
CA TYR A 81 -4.39 5.91 -3.46
C TYR A 81 -4.25 4.63 -4.30
N PRO A 82 -4.87 3.50 -3.87
CA PRO A 82 -4.66 2.18 -4.48
C PRO A 82 -5.19 2.05 -5.91
N TRP A 83 -5.96 3.04 -6.39
CA TRP A 83 -6.46 3.12 -7.76
C TRP A 83 -5.47 3.78 -8.73
N LEU A 84 -4.41 4.42 -8.25
CA LEU A 84 -3.39 5.00 -9.11
C LEU A 84 -2.41 3.93 -9.61
N PRO A 85 -1.98 3.99 -10.88
CA PRO A 85 -0.95 3.10 -11.38
C PRO A 85 0.37 3.38 -10.65
N VAL A 86 1.03 2.30 -10.21
CA VAL A 86 2.33 2.36 -9.54
C VAL A 86 3.40 1.89 -10.53
N ALA A 87 4.44 2.70 -10.73
CA ALA A 87 5.56 2.33 -11.58
C ALA A 87 6.29 1.08 -11.03
N PRO A 88 6.91 0.24 -11.88
CA PRO A 88 7.75 -0.85 -11.44
C PRO A 88 8.85 -0.41 -10.48
N ASP A 89 9.36 -1.34 -9.66
CA ASP A 89 10.41 -1.01 -8.70
C ASP A 89 11.77 -0.86 -9.39
N PRO A 90 12.54 0.20 -9.04
CA PRO A 90 13.91 0.31 -9.48
C PRO A 90 14.78 -0.76 -8.80
N PRO A 91 15.91 -1.16 -9.42
CA PRO A 91 16.83 -2.09 -8.79
C PRO A 91 17.41 -1.52 -7.48
N GLU A 92 17.76 -2.42 -6.57
CA GLU A 92 18.44 -2.08 -5.31
C GLU A 92 19.87 -1.59 -5.59
N PRO A 93 20.36 -0.55 -4.86
CA PRO A 93 21.75 -0.12 -4.93
C PRO A 93 22.67 -1.19 -4.33
N LYS A 94 23.90 -1.27 -4.84
CA LYS A 94 24.92 -2.27 -4.44
C LYS A 94 25.68 -1.88 -3.19
#